data_AF-A0A6I1FZY9-F1
#
_entry.id   AF-A0A6I1FZY9-F1
#
_cell.length_a   1.000
_cell.length_b   1.000
_cell.length_c   1.000
_cell.angle_alpha   90.00
_cell.angle_beta   90.00
_cell.angle_gamma   90.00
#
_symmetry.space_group_name_H-M   'P 1'
#
loop_
_entity.id
_entity.type
_entity.pdbx_description
1 polymer ?
#
loop_
_entity_poly.entity_id
_entity_poly.type
_entity_poly.pdbx_seq_one_letter_code
_entity_poly.pdbx_strand_id
1 'polypeptide(L)'
;MAKLVSAITAALLLLIGAPLLLAAFVVTGSTAAALQLESCTATGGVGAGEWRPPYQQAYVVGARGFGMRFHPILRTWRVHTGQDLTSIPAGGPIVAAAAGTVIFAGDSGGYGNLVLIDHGGDIETGYAHLARIDPDITVGATVSMGQPLGTEGSTGRSTGNHLHYEVRRNGTPIDPVPFMADHGAPLDGRAIAPTTPAGQGTGSSLAPVVADTFSFELPEPGEPRLNSLTNPALPIPPDIKALYMAAAEEYDVPWALLAGIGMAETAHGRIRANSSAGAQGLMQFMPATWAIYGVDGNGDGRADILNDTDSVMSAANYLTTAGVHNGPDSVRDALFAYNRAHWYVNDALFYAAQYGVGAVDCQ
;
A
#
# COMPACT_ATOMS: atom_id res chain seq x y z
N MET A 1 88.85 -29.76 51.10
CA MET A 1 88.64 -31.18 50.74
C MET A 1 87.26 -31.32 50.11
N ALA A 2 87.05 -32.38 49.32
CA ALA A 2 85.76 -32.88 48.80
C ALA A 2 84.82 -31.92 48.03
N LYS A 3 84.67 -32.16 46.72
CA LYS A 3 83.49 -31.80 45.93
C LYS A 3 82.47 -32.95 46.01
N LEU A 4 81.17 -32.68 46.09
CA LEU A 4 80.06 -33.60 45.75
C LEU A 4 78.87 -32.72 45.31
N VAL A 5 78.58 -32.60 44.00
CA VAL A 5 77.68 -33.41 43.16
C VAL A 5 76.18 -33.17 43.44
N SER A 6 75.55 -32.60 42.41
CA SER A 6 74.15 -32.52 42.00
C SER A 6 72.99 -33.02 42.87
N ALA A 7 71.98 -32.15 43.01
CA ALA A 7 70.57 -32.54 42.91
C ALA A 7 69.81 -31.47 42.09
N ILE A 8 68.86 -31.91 41.27
CA ILE A 8 68.07 -31.07 40.35
C ILE A 8 66.67 -30.87 40.91
N THR A 9 66.20 -29.62 40.97
CA THR A 9 64.77 -29.29 40.89
C THR A 9 64.59 -27.99 40.11
N ALA A 10 63.68 -28.01 39.14
CA ALA A 10 63.47 -26.92 38.19
C ALA A 10 62.29 -26.03 38.59
N ALA A 11 62.44 -24.71 38.40
CA ALA A 11 61.34 -23.77 38.24
C ALA A 11 61.80 -22.49 37.51
N LEU A 12 60.86 -21.86 36.79
CA LEU A 12 60.93 -20.52 36.20
C LEU A 12 61.88 -20.26 34.99
N LEU A 13 61.30 -20.53 33.81
CA LEU A 13 61.14 -19.58 32.70
C LEU A 13 62.37 -18.77 32.21
N LEU A 14 62.94 -19.28 31.12
CA LEU A 14 63.12 -18.58 29.82
C LEU A 14 62.08 -17.44 29.59
N LEU A 15 62.30 -16.39 28.79
CA LEU A 15 63.21 -16.23 27.64
C LEU A 15 63.43 -14.73 27.33
N ILE A 16 64.70 -14.30 27.27
CA ILE A 16 65.31 -13.27 26.39
C ILE A 16 64.53 -11.96 26.05
N GLY A 17 65.08 -10.86 26.59
CA GLY A 17 65.33 -9.53 25.99
C GLY A 17 64.56 -8.98 24.77
N ALA A 18 64.04 -7.75 24.94
CA ALA A 18 63.76 -6.77 23.89
C ALA A 18 64.01 -5.33 24.43
N PRO A 19 64.32 -4.31 23.60
CA PRO A 19 64.84 -3.02 24.05
C PRO A 19 63.75 -2.00 24.46
N LEU A 20 64.19 -0.90 25.11
CA LEU A 20 63.34 0.25 25.40
C LEU A 20 62.67 0.80 24.13
N LEU A 21 61.35 0.97 24.18
CA LEU A 21 60.59 1.76 23.23
C LEU A 21 59.69 2.74 23.99
N LEU A 22 59.82 4.02 23.64
CA LEU A 22 59.13 5.13 24.27
C LEU A 22 57.69 5.22 23.73
N ALA A 23 56.70 4.85 24.53
CA ALA A 23 55.30 4.93 24.13
C ALA A 23 54.77 6.37 24.25
N ALA A 24 54.72 7.09 23.13
CA ALA A 24 53.98 8.35 23.05
C ALA A 24 52.47 8.06 22.95
N PHE A 25 51.70 8.50 23.95
CA PHE A 25 50.24 8.39 23.95
C PHE A 25 49.65 9.41 22.96
N VAL A 26 49.34 8.97 21.74
CA VAL A 26 48.65 9.79 20.75
C VAL A 26 47.14 9.67 20.98
N VAL A 27 46.53 10.72 21.52
CA VAL A 27 45.07 10.89 21.54
C VAL A 27 44.64 11.44 20.17
N THR A 28 44.27 10.55 19.25
CA THR A 28 43.53 10.91 18.04
C THR A 28 42.04 10.75 18.30
N GLY A 29 41.28 11.84 18.20
CA GLY A 29 39.83 11.80 18.29
C GLY A 29 39.23 11.08 17.08
N SER A 30 38.31 10.15 17.33
CA SER A 30 37.52 9.50 16.29
C SER A 30 36.44 10.47 15.77
N THR A 31 36.76 11.24 14.73
CA THR A 31 35.71 11.85 13.91
C THR A 31 35.00 10.74 13.16
N ALA A 32 33.69 10.59 13.39
CA ALA A 32 32.87 9.67 12.62
C ALA A 32 32.96 10.04 11.14
N ALA A 33 33.53 9.17 10.32
CA ALA A 33 33.50 9.32 8.88
C ALA A 33 32.05 9.12 8.43
N ALA A 34 31.42 10.18 7.94
CA ALA A 34 30.11 10.08 7.32
C ALA A 34 30.23 9.18 6.08
N LEU A 35 29.63 8.00 6.13
CA LEU A 35 29.38 7.18 4.95
C LEU A 35 28.46 7.97 4.02
N GLN A 36 29.04 8.60 3.00
CA GLN A 36 28.27 9.17 1.91
C GLN A 36 27.55 8.03 1.20
N LEU A 37 26.22 8.00 1.26
CA LEU A 37 25.44 7.20 0.32
C LEU A 37 25.69 7.78 -1.07
N GLU A 38 26.45 7.06 -1.89
CA GLU A 38 26.44 7.27 -3.33
C GLU A 38 25.04 6.93 -3.83
N SER A 39 24.30 7.95 -4.26
CA SER A 39 22.98 7.78 -4.82
C SER A 39 23.08 7.09 -6.17
N CYS A 40 22.69 5.82 -6.23
CA CYS A 40 22.43 5.12 -7.48
C CYS A 40 21.26 5.78 -8.21
N THR A 41 21.57 6.79 -9.03
CA THR A 41 20.66 7.29 -10.05
C THR A 41 20.42 6.20 -11.08
N ALA A 42 19.36 5.44 -10.87
CA ALA A 42 18.83 4.54 -11.89
C ALA A 42 18.28 5.37 -13.05
N THR A 43 19.14 5.73 -14.00
CA THR A 43 18.76 6.36 -15.28
C THR A 43 18.09 5.31 -16.19
N GLY A 44 16.97 4.77 -15.71
CA GLY A 44 16.06 3.87 -16.42
C GLY A 44 15.02 4.66 -17.21
N GLY A 45 15.48 5.53 -18.11
CA GLY A 45 14.60 6.21 -19.06
C GLY A 45 14.03 5.20 -20.06
N VAL A 46 12.91 4.58 -19.71
CA VAL A 46 12.06 3.91 -20.72
C VAL A 46 11.60 4.97 -21.72
N GLY A 47 11.94 4.77 -22.99
CA GLY A 47 11.50 5.65 -24.06
C GLY A 47 9.97 5.70 -24.08
N ALA A 48 9.40 6.89 -24.28
CA ALA A 48 7.96 7.06 -24.41
C ALA A 48 7.45 6.28 -25.63
N GLY A 49 6.89 5.09 -25.39
CA GLY A 49 6.04 4.40 -26.37
C GLY A 49 4.72 5.14 -26.54
N GLU A 50 3.99 4.79 -27.59
CA GLU A 50 2.58 5.22 -27.77
C GLU A 50 1.62 4.52 -26.78
N TRP A 51 2.14 3.51 -26.06
CA TRP A 51 1.41 2.65 -25.14
C TRP A 51 2.03 2.64 -23.73
N ARG A 52 1.19 2.44 -22.72
CA ARG A 52 1.53 2.18 -21.32
C ARG A 52 0.53 1.20 -20.68
N PRO A 53 0.91 0.48 -19.62
CA PRO A 53 -0.05 -0.15 -18.71
C PRO A 53 -1.15 0.81 -18.22
N PRO A 54 -2.38 0.31 -17.97
CA PRO A 54 -3.56 1.11 -17.66
C PRO A 54 -3.61 1.66 -16.21
N TYR A 55 -2.45 1.79 -15.56
CA TYR A 55 -2.26 2.26 -14.19
C TYR A 55 -1.10 3.24 -14.08
N GLN A 56 -1.15 4.13 -13.08
CA GLN A 56 -0.03 5.01 -12.70
C GLN A 56 0.77 4.43 -11.51
N GLN A 57 0.07 3.92 -10.53
CA GLN A 57 0.60 3.19 -9.37
C GLN A 57 0.95 1.73 -9.73
N ALA A 58 1.58 1.02 -8.80
CA ALA A 58 1.87 -0.41 -8.96
C ALA A 58 0.58 -1.23 -8.92
N TYR A 59 0.60 -2.43 -9.53
CA TYR A 59 -0.57 -3.30 -9.64
C TYR A 59 -0.13 -4.77 -9.71
N VAL A 60 -1.01 -5.68 -9.30
CA VAL A 60 -0.83 -7.12 -9.45
C VAL A 60 -1.44 -7.57 -10.77
N VAL A 61 -0.71 -8.40 -11.51
CA VAL A 61 -1.21 -9.07 -12.71
C VAL A 61 -1.85 -10.40 -12.29
N GLY A 62 -3.15 -10.54 -12.50
CA GLY A 62 -3.90 -11.73 -12.10
C GLY A 62 -3.40 -13.00 -12.80
N ALA A 63 -2.98 -14.01 -12.03
CA ALA A 63 -2.43 -15.28 -12.54
C ALA A 63 -3.40 -16.16 -13.36
N ARG A 64 -4.64 -15.70 -13.59
CA ARG A 64 -5.66 -16.35 -14.43
C ARG A 64 -6.10 -15.38 -15.53
N GLY A 65 -5.15 -14.99 -16.37
CA GLY A 65 -5.33 -14.05 -17.50
C GLY A 65 -6.21 -14.56 -18.63
N PHE A 66 -5.92 -14.11 -19.85
CA PHE A 66 -6.73 -14.40 -21.04
C PHE A 66 -6.83 -15.91 -21.35
N GLY A 67 -7.97 -16.34 -21.91
CA GLY A 67 -8.17 -17.71 -22.43
C GLY A 67 -9.23 -18.55 -21.72
N MET A 68 -9.32 -19.84 -22.06
CA MET A 68 -10.40 -20.72 -21.59
C MET A 68 -10.28 -21.06 -20.10
N ARG A 69 -11.27 -20.67 -19.28
CA ARG A 69 -11.41 -21.04 -17.87
C ARG A 69 -12.66 -21.87 -17.58
N PHE A 70 -12.54 -22.86 -16.71
CA PHE A 70 -13.66 -23.70 -16.27
C PHE A 70 -14.48 -22.99 -15.17
N HIS A 71 -15.76 -22.75 -15.42
CA HIS A 71 -16.65 -22.05 -14.48
C HIS A 71 -17.23 -23.02 -13.43
N PRO A 72 -16.84 -22.96 -12.15
CA PRO A 72 -17.12 -24.03 -11.17
C PRO A 72 -18.62 -24.26 -10.93
N ILE A 73 -19.43 -23.19 -10.93
CA ILE A 73 -20.87 -23.23 -10.68
C ILE A 73 -21.68 -23.68 -11.92
N LEU A 74 -21.13 -23.48 -13.13
CA LEU A 74 -21.86 -23.70 -14.40
C LEU A 74 -21.28 -24.86 -15.21
N ARG A 75 -20.25 -25.54 -14.70
CA ARG A 75 -19.53 -26.68 -15.30
C ARG A 75 -19.19 -26.53 -16.79
N THR A 76 -18.99 -25.30 -17.23
CA THR A 76 -18.74 -24.92 -18.62
C THR A 76 -17.40 -24.21 -18.75
N TRP A 77 -16.68 -24.51 -19.81
CA TRP A 77 -15.51 -23.74 -20.20
C TRP A 77 -15.97 -22.42 -20.84
N ARG A 78 -15.45 -21.29 -20.38
CA ARG A 78 -15.74 -19.95 -20.88
C ARG A 78 -14.44 -19.21 -21.14
N VAL A 79 -14.36 -18.47 -22.24
CA VAL A 79 -13.23 -17.55 -22.49
C VAL A 79 -13.23 -16.48 -21.40
N HIS A 80 -12.06 -16.21 -20.86
CA HIS A 80 -11.72 -14.96 -20.22
C HIS A 80 -11.12 -14.04 -21.29
N THR A 81 -11.78 -12.92 -21.56
CA THR A 81 -11.53 -12.08 -22.74
C THR A 81 -10.51 -10.96 -22.50
N GLY A 82 -9.91 -10.91 -21.32
CA GLY A 82 -8.94 -9.91 -20.92
C GLY A 82 -8.00 -10.40 -19.84
N GLN A 83 -7.23 -9.46 -19.30
CA GLN A 83 -6.33 -9.65 -18.18
C GLN A 83 -6.88 -8.91 -16.96
N ASP A 84 -7.08 -9.64 -15.85
CA ASP A 84 -7.46 -9.03 -14.58
C ASP A 84 -6.21 -8.41 -13.94
N LEU A 85 -6.30 -7.13 -13.57
CA LEU A 85 -5.24 -6.36 -12.94
C LEU A 85 -5.80 -5.71 -11.66
N THR A 86 -5.05 -5.67 -10.57
CA THR A 86 -5.52 -5.07 -9.30
C THR A 86 -4.50 -4.06 -8.80
N SER A 87 -4.88 -2.80 -8.64
CA SER A 87 -4.00 -1.75 -8.10
C SER A 87 -3.56 -2.09 -6.69
N ILE A 88 -2.28 -1.88 -6.39
CA ILE A 88 -1.73 -1.95 -5.04
C ILE A 88 -1.24 -0.58 -4.58
N PRO A 89 -1.45 -0.21 -3.31
CA PRO A 89 -2.07 -1.03 -2.25
C PRO A 89 -3.60 -1.12 -2.31
N ALA A 90 -4.25 -0.19 -3.02
CA ALA A 90 -5.69 -0.07 -3.11
C ALA A 90 -6.14 0.33 -4.53
N GLY A 91 -7.41 0.10 -4.85
CA GLY A 91 -8.02 0.46 -6.13
C GLY A 91 -7.85 1.95 -6.45
N GLY A 92 -7.12 2.27 -7.52
CA GLY A 92 -6.72 3.63 -7.89
C GLY A 92 -7.17 4.05 -9.29
N PRO A 93 -6.62 5.15 -9.84
CA PRO A 93 -7.00 5.66 -11.16
C PRO A 93 -6.68 4.65 -12.25
N ILE A 94 -7.65 4.43 -13.13
CA ILE A 94 -7.45 3.71 -14.38
C ILE A 94 -7.16 4.74 -15.46
N VAL A 95 -6.14 4.49 -16.28
CA VAL A 95 -5.71 5.43 -17.33
C VAL A 95 -5.72 4.80 -18.71
N ALA A 96 -5.89 5.64 -19.74
CA ALA A 96 -5.83 5.21 -21.12
C ALA A 96 -4.45 4.61 -21.44
N ALA A 97 -4.45 3.36 -21.92
CA ALA A 97 -3.23 2.65 -22.29
C ALA A 97 -2.52 3.32 -23.49
N ALA A 98 -3.27 3.94 -24.40
CA ALA A 98 -2.76 4.73 -25.52
C ALA A 98 -3.72 5.89 -25.84
N ALA A 99 -3.31 6.81 -26.71
CA ALA A 99 -4.20 7.86 -27.21
C ALA A 99 -5.28 7.26 -28.14
N GLY A 100 -6.48 7.84 -28.17
CA GLY A 100 -7.59 7.31 -28.98
C GLY A 100 -8.91 8.08 -28.82
N THR A 101 -10.00 7.51 -29.30
CA THR A 101 -11.36 8.05 -29.19
C THR A 101 -12.25 7.11 -28.38
N VAL A 102 -12.96 7.63 -27.39
CA VAL A 102 -13.91 6.86 -26.58
C VAL A 102 -15.11 6.45 -27.45
N ILE A 103 -15.29 5.16 -27.68
CA ILE A 103 -16.41 4.60 -28.46
C ILE A 103 -17.55 4.07 -27.56
N PHE A 104 -17.28 3.85 -26.26
CA PHE A 104 -18.30 3.53 -25.26
C PHE A 104 -17.87 4.03 -23.88
N ALA A 105 -18.81 4.54 -23.10
CA ALA A 105 -18.64 4.86 -21.68
C ALA A 105 -19.99 4.72 -20.95
N GLY A 106 -20.11 3.78 -20.01
CA GLY A 106 -21.33 3.57 -19.22
C GLY A 106 -21.45 2.16 -18.64
N ASP A 107 -22.63 1.81 -18.12
CA ASP A 107 -22.91 0.42 -17.69
C ASP A 107 -23.03 -0.53 -18.89
N SER A 108 -22.36 -1.67 -18.79
CA SER A 108 -22.39 -2.76 -19.76
C SER A 108 -22.65 -4.11 -19.06
N GLY A 109 -23.57 -4.11 -18.08
CA GLY A 109 -24.11 -5.28 -17.40
C GLY A 109 -23.04 -6.18 -16.76
N GLY A 110 -22.62 -7.23 -17.47
CA GLY A 110 -21.61 -8.17 -16.99
C GLY A 110 -20.25 -7.51 -16.68
N TYR A 111 -19.86 -6.51 -17.49
CA TYR A 111 -18.64 -5.72 -17.29
C TYR A 111 -18.81 -4.60 -16.26
N GLY A 112 -20.04 -4.31 -15.80
CA GLY A 112 -20.32 -3.13 -14.98
C GLY A 112 -20.04 -1.84 -15.75
N ASN A 113 -19.49 -0.83 -15.06
CA ASN A 113 -19.01 0.37 -15.74
C ASN A 113 -17.82 0.02 -16.64
N LEU A 114 -17.98 0.28 -17.93
CA LEU A 114 -17.04 -0.01 -19.00
C LEU A 114 -16.71 1.27 -19.76
N VAL A 115 -15.43 1.48 -20.03
CA VAL A 115 -14.96 2.39 -21.08
C VAL A 115 -14.37 1.54 -22.22
N LEU A 116 -14.66 1.89 -23.47
CA LEU A 116 -13.99 1.36 -24.67
C LEU A 116 -13.36 2.51 -25.44
N ILE A 117 -12.10 2.34 -25.86
CA ILE A 117 -11.36 3.33 -26.67
C ILE A 117 -10.91 2.67 -27.97
N ASP A 118 -11.20 3.31 -29.10
CA ASP A 118 -10.63 3.01 -30.41
C ASP A 118 -9.31 3.79 -30.58
N HIS A 119 -8.24 3.08 -30.91
CA HIS A 119 -6.90 3.63 -31.15
C HIS A 119 -6.56 3.77 -32.63
N GLY A 120 -7.48 3.38 -33.53
CA GLY A 120 -7.21 3.18 -34.94
C GLY A 120 -6.46 1.87 -35.21
N GLY A 121 -6.19 1.58 -36.49
CA GLY A 121 -5.47 0.35 -36.88
C GLY A 121 -6.19 -0.94 -36.49
N ASP A 122 -7.53 -0.89 -36.40
CA ASP A 122 -8.42 -1.93 -35.91
C ASP A 122 -8.20 -2.35 -34.44
N ILE A 123 -7.54 -1.54 -33.60
CA ILE A 123 -7.27 -1.84 -32.19
C ILE A 123 -8.19 -1.05 -31.26
N GLU A 124 -8.88 -1.77 -30.37
CA GLU A 124 -9.64 -1.19 -29.26
C GLU A 124 -9.03 -1.65 -27.92
N THR A 125 -9.18 -0.84 -26.87
CA THR A 125 -8.99 -1.28 -25.48
C THR A 125 -10.27 -1.13 -24.66
N GLY A 126 -10.43 -2.02 -23.67
CA GLY A 126 -11.57 -2.02 -22.76
C GLY A 126 -11.18 -2.01 -21.29
N TYR A 127 -11.90 -1.23 -20.49
CA TYR A 127 -11.63 -0.98 -19.08
C TYR A 127 -12.91 -1.21 -18.28
N ALA A 128 -13.06 -2.42 -17.74
CA ALA A 128 -14.29 -2.87 -17.08
C ALA A 128 -14.19 -2.86 -15.54
N HIS A 129 -15.34 -3.08 -14.89
CA HIS A 129 -15.57 -3.13 -13.44
C HIS A 129 -15.31 -1.82 -12.69
N LEU A 130 -15.17 -0.69 -13.40
CA LEU A 130 -14.82 0.61 -12.81
C LEU A 130 -15.82 1.01 -11.70
N ALA A 131 -15.33 1.56 -10.59
CA ALA A 131 -16.19 2.11 -9.54
C ALA A 131 -16.92 3.36 -10.04
N ARG A 132 -16.21 4.20 -10.79
CA ARG A 132 -16.73 5.37 -11.52
C ARG A 132 -16.02 5.50 -12.87
N ILE A 133 -16.69 6.12 -13.83
CA ILE A 133 -16.10 6.70 -15.03
C ILE A 133 -15.94 8.20 -14.76
N ASP A 134 -14.81 8.79 -15.15
CA ASP A 134 -14.61 10.23 -14.96
C ASP A 134 -15.51 11.03 -15.93
N PRO A 135 -16.08 12.19 -15.53
CA PRO A 135 -17.23 12.79 -16.21
C PRO A 135 -16.96 13.30 -17.63
N ASP A 136 -15.70 13.61 -17.96
CA ASP A 136 -15.30 14.06 -19.29
C ASP A 136 -15.16 12.89 -20.30
N ILE A 137 -15.18 11.65 -19.81
CA ILE A 137 -14.99 10.43 -20.60
C ILE A 137 -16.34 10.00 -21.18
N THR A 138 -16.69 10.66 -22.29
CA THR A 138 -17.96 10.50 -23.00
C THR A 138 -17.71 10.01 -24.43
N VAL A 139 -18.72 9.38 -25.06
CA VAL A 139 -18.59 8.85 -26.43
C VAL A 139 -18.26 9.97 -27.42
N GLY A 140 -17.20 9.78 -28.19
CA GLY A 140 -16.64 10.78 -29.11
C GLY A 140 -15.54 11.67 -28.51
N ALA A 141 -15.29 11.59 -27.20
CA ALA A 141 -14.16 12.28 -26.59
C ALA A 141 -12.83 11.67 -27.04
N THR A 142 -11.86 12.51 -27.40
CA THR A 142 -10.47 12.09 -27.61
C THR A 142 -9.74 12.04 -26.28
N VAL A 143 -8.93 11.00 -26.07
CA VAL A 143 -8.12 10.82 -24.86
C VAL A 143 -6.65 10.67 -25.21
N SER A 144 -5.77 11.17 -24.35
CA SER A 144 -4.31 11.00 -24.45
C SER A 144 -3.84 9.78 -23.67
N MET A 145 -2.71 9.18 -24.08
CA MET A 145 -2.05 8.14 -23.29
C MET A 145 -1.81 8.62 -21.84
N GLY A 146 -2.21 7.83 -20.84
CA GLY A 146 -2.06 8.17 -19.42
C GLY A 146 -3.13 9.10 -18.86
N GLN A 147 -4.09 9.55 -19.68
CA GLN A 147 -5.25 10.31 -19.21
C GLN A 147 -6.14 9.44 -18.30
N PRO A 148 -6.58 9.93 -17.13
CA PRO A 148 -7.57 9.26 -16.29
C PRO A 148 -8.87 8.95 -17.04
N LEU A 149 -9.38 7.74 -16.85
CA LEU A 149 -10.65 7.27 -17.40
C LEU A 149 -11.73 7.08 -16.32
N GLY A 150 -11.31 6.98 -15.06
CA GLY A 150 -12.14 6.56 -13.95
C GLY A 150 -11.29 5.93 -12.84
N THR A 151 -11.93 5.08 -12.02
CA THR A 151 -11.26 4.43 -10.88
C THR A 151 -11.66 2.97 -10.80
N GLU A 152 -10.70 2.13 -10.41
CA GLU A 152 -10.89 0.70 -10.20
C GLU A 152 -12.05 0.40 -9.24
N GLY A 153 -12.79 -0.67 -9.52
CA GLY A 153 -13.89 -1.11 -8.68
C GLY A 153 -14.23 -2.57 -8.86
N SER A 154 -15.48 -2.89 -8.51
CA SER A 154 -16.05 -4.23 -8.59
C SER A 154 -17.49 -4.18 -9.12
N THR A 155 -17.79 -3.26 -10.04
CA THR A 155 -19.14 -3.12 -10.63
C THR A 155 -19.44 -4.24 -11.63
N GLY A 156 -20.72 -4.51 -11.89
CA GLY A 156 -21.13 -5.65 -12.74
C GLY A 156 -20.87 -6.99 -12.07
N ARG A 157 -20.41 -8.00 -12.82
CA ARG A 157 -20.18 -9.36 -12.29
C ARG A 157 -18.71 -9.59 -11.93
N SER A 158 -18.27 -8.90 -10.89
CA SER A 158 -16.94 -9.06 -10.26
C SER A 158 -17.04 -9.73 -8.88
N THR A 159 -15.95 -10.35 -8.41
CA THR A 159 -15.81 -10.94 -7.06
C THR A 159 -14.98 -10.09 -6.10
N GLY A 160 -14.48 -8.93 -6.52
CA GLY A 160 -13.60 -8.05 -5.75
C GLY A 160 -12.94 -7.00 -6.65
N ASN A 161 -12.32 -5.97 -6.07
CA ASN A 161 -11.72 -4.90 -6.87
C ASN A 161 -10.63 -5.45 -7.83
N HIS A 162 -10.84 -5.20 -9.11
CA HIS A 162 -9.86 -5.37 -10.17
C HIS A 162 -10.33 -4.59 -11.41
N LEU A 163 -9.39 -4.10 -12.20
CA LEU A 163 -9.63 -3.76 -13.59
C LEU A 163 -9.65 -5.06 -14.40
N HIS A 164 -10.74 -5.32 -15.10
CA HIS A 164 -10.72 -6.28 -16.20
C HIS A 164 -10.33 -5.52 -17.48
N TYR A 165 -9.08 -5.71 -17.92
CA TYR A 165 -8.49 -5.00 -19.06
C TYR A 165 -8.54 -5.86 -20.33
N GLU A 166 -9.15 -5.36 -21.39
CA GLU A 166 -9.20 -6.03 -22.69
C GLU A 166 -8.39 -5.28 -23.76
N VAL A 167 -7.78 -6.03 -24.66
CA VAL A 167 -7.34 -5.53 -25.98
C VAL A 167 -8.15 -6.29 -27.02
N ARG A 168 -8.65 -5.60 -28.04
CA ARG A 168 -9.42 -6.20 -29.13
C ARG A 168 -8.83 -5.81 -30.47
N ARG A 169 -8.87 -6.72 -31.43
CA ARG A 169 -8.53 -6.48 -32.83
C ARG A 169 -9.76 -6.77 -33.69
N ASN A 170 -10.22 -5.80 -34.47
CA ASN A 170 -11.49 -5.91 -35.23
C ASN A 170 -12.66 -6.39 -34.35
N GLY A 171 -12.84 -5.77 -33.18
CA GLY A 171 -13.85 -6.14 -32.17
C GLY A 171 -13.66 -7.51 -31.49
N THR A 172 -12.66 -8.31 -31.88
CA THR A 172 -12.39 -9.63 -31.30
C THR A 172 -11.33 -9.51 -30.19
N PRO A 173 -11.61 -9.94 -28.94
CA PRO A 173 -10.62 -9.92 -27.87
C PRO A 173 -9.39 -10.77 -28.17
N ILE A 174 -8.21 -10.23 -27.86
CA ILE A 174 -6.90 -10.88 -27.93
C ILE A 174 -6.19 -10.78 -26.58
N ASP A 175 -5.17 -11.61 -26.36
CA ASP A 175 -4.43 -11.61 -25.09
C ASP A 175 -3.70 -10.26 -24.88
N PRO A 176 -4.05 -9.49 -23.82
CA PRO A 176 -3.40 -8.21 -23.55
C PRO A 176 -1.91 -8.35 -23.19
N VAL A 177 -1.49 -9.45 -22.57
CA VAL A 177 -0.12 -9.58 -22.05
C VAL A 177 0.94 -9.55 -23.15
N PRO A 178 0.91 -10.41 -24.19
CA PRO A 178 1.87 -10.34 -25.30
C PRO A 178 1.67 -9.07 -26.14
N PHE A 179 0.42 -8.63 -26.37
CA PHE A 179 0.15 -7.41 -27.13
C PHE A 179 0.84 -6.20 -26.50
N MET A 180 0.65 -5.99 -25.20
CA MET A 180 1.21 -4.84 -24.48
C MET A 180 2.74 -4.92 -24.41
N ALA A 181 3.31 -6.12 -24.27
CA ALA A 181 4.77 -6.31 -24.32
C ALA A 181 5.37 -5.95 -25.70
N ASP A 182 4.73 -6.39 -26.80
CA ASP A 182 5.15 -6.09 -28.17
C ASP A 182 5.09 -4.58 -28.49
N HIS A 183 4.23 -3.82 -27.80
CA HIS A 183 4.10 -2.36 -27.94
C HIS A 183 4.95 -1.58 -26.91
N GLY A 184 5.91 -2.23 -26.25
CA GLY A 184 6.84 -1.59 -25.31
C GLY A 184 6.25 -1.23 -23.95
N ALA A 185 5.06 -1.76 -23.62
CA ALA A 185 4.24 -1.40 -22.48
C ALA A 185 3.90 -2.63 -21.59
N PRO A 186 4.87 -3.50 -21.24
CA PRO A 186 4.59 -4.80 -20.62
C PRO A 186 3.76 -4.66 -19.34
N LEU A 187 2.77 -5.54 -19.18
CA LEU A 187 2.00 -5.67 -17.95
C LEU A 187 2.85 -6.39 -16.90
N ASP A 188 3.79 -5.66 -16.27
CA ASP A 188 4.76 -6.18 -15.30
C ASP A 188 4.46 -5.80 -13.84
N GLY A 189 3.37 -5.06 -13.61
CA GLY A 189 2.90 -4.65 -12.28
C GLY A 189 3.58 -3.42 -11.69
N ARG A 190 4.52 -2.79 -12.40
CA ARG A 190 5.27 -1.64 -11.87
C ARG A 190 4.47 -0.34 -11.97
N ALA A 191 4.72 0.56 -11.02
CA ALA A 191 4.29 1.95 -11.10
C ALA A 191 4.97 2.65 -12.28
N ILE A 192 4.22 3.47 -12.99
CA ILE A 192 4.68 4.27 -14.12
C ILE A 192 4.20 5.70 -13.90
N ALA A 193 5.17 6.61 -13.77
CA ALA A 193 4.94 8.01 -13.45
C ALA A 193 3.76 8.62 -14.25
N PRO A 194 2.99 9.56 -13.67
CA PRO A 194 1.94 10.26 -14.39
C PRO A 194 2.51 10.86 -15.68
N THR A 195 1.91 10.51 -16.82
CA THR A 195 2.27 11.13 -18.10
C THR A 195 1.81 12.58 -18.00
N THR A 196 2.74 13.51 -17.73
CA THR A 196 2.40 14.93 -17.64
C THR A 196 1.78 15.36 -18.97
N PRO A 197 0.55 15.89 -18.98
CA PRO A 197 -0.01 16.48 -20.20
C PRO A 197 0.95 17.55 -20.71
N ALA A 198 1.10 17.66 -22.03
CA ALA A 198 2.03 18.61 -22.63
C ALA A 198 1.56 20.06 -22.41
N GLY A 199 1.93 20.63 -21.24
CA GLY A 199 1.76 22.03 -20.89
C GLY A 199 0.79 22.32 -19.74
N GLN A 200 1.30 22.38 -18.51
CA GLN A 200 0.90 23.37 -17.48
C GLN A 200 1.96 23.40 -16.37
N GLY A 201 2.30 24.60 -15.85
CA GLY A 201 3.46 24.81 -14.97
C GLY A 201 3.16 25.55 -13.68
N THR A 202 3.84 25.11 -12.61
CA THR A 202 4.29 25.83 -11.40
C THR A 202 3.44 26.95 -10.78
N GLY A 203 3.05 26.76 -9.51
CA GLY A 203 2.76 27.82 -8.55
C GLY A 203 2.91 27.30 -7.10
N SER A 204 3.69 27.98 -6.25
CA SER A 204 3.99 27.54 -4.87
C SER A 204 4.11 28.74 -3.92
N SER A 205 3.67 28.61 -2.66
CA SER A 205 3.89 29.60 -1.59
C SER A 205 3.77 29.00 -0.17
N LEU A 206 4.62 29.46 0.76
CA LEU A 206 4.71 29.08 2.20
C LEU A 206 3.92 30.09 3.08
N ALA A 207 3.71 29.98 4.40
CA ALA A 207 4.20 29.15 5.53
C ALA A 207 3.10 29.18 6.66
N PRO A 208 3.28 28.81 7.96
CA PRO A 208 4.47 28.36 8.73
C PRO A 208 4.26 27.10 9.64
N VAL A 209 5.29 26.76 10.44
CA VAL A 209 5.39 25.56 11.30
C VAL A 209 5.42 25.92 12.79
N VAL A 210 4.74 25.13 13.63
CA VAL A 210 5.12 24.83 15.02
C VAL A 210 4.93 23.33 15.28
N ALA A 211 5.82 22.74 16.06
CA ALA A 211 5.97 21.29 16.15
C ALA A 211 5.62 20.74 17.54
N ASP A 212 4.71 19.77 17.57
CA ASP A 212 4.87 18.56 18.37
C ASP A 212 4.66 17.40 17.38
N THR A 213 5.70 16.60 17.13
CA THR A 213 5.84 15.84 15.87
C THR A 213 5.14 14.48 15.91
N PHE A 214 3.94 14.42 15.33
CA PHE A 214 3.46 13.27 14.55
C PHE A 214 2.93 13.79 13.21
N SER A 215 3.28 13.12 12.11
CA SER A 215 3.70 13.84 10.90
C SER A 215 2.62 14.33 9.93
N PHE A 216 1.35 14.38 10.31
CA PHE A 216 0.28 15.07 9.57
C PHE A 216 -0.97 15.27 10.44
N GLU A 217 -1.74 16.33 10.15
CA GLU A 217 -3.01 16.62 10.81
C GLU A 217 -4.10 15.66 10.31
N LEU A 218 -4.87 15.06 11.23
CA LEU A 218 -6.01 14.22 10.86
C LEU A 218 -7.17 15.09 10.37
N PRO A 219 -7.83 14.75 9.26
CA PRO A 219 -9.03 15.46 8.81
C PRO A 219 -10.19 15.28 9.79
N GLU A 220 -10.97 16.35 9.98
CA GLU A 220 -12.24 16.30 10.71
C GLU A 220 -13.17 15.17 10.17
N PRO A 221 -13.98 14.52 11.02
CA PRO A 221 -14.99 13.57 10.57
C PRO A 221 -16.00 14.22 9.63
N GLY A 222 -16.29 13.55 8.52
CA GLY A 222 -17.34 13.96 7.59
C GLY A 222 -18.71 13.36 7.92
N GLU A 223 -19.62 13.46 6.95
CA GLU A 223 -20.92 12.77 6.94
C GLU A 223 -21.09 12.04 5.58
N PRO A 224 -21.91 10.98 5.49
CA PRO A 224 -22.72 10.39 6.57
C PRO A 224 -21.86 9.61 7.56
N ARG A 225 -22.25 9.62 8.84
CA ARG A 225 -21.82 8.65 9.87
C ARG A 225 -22.89 7.59 10.10
N LEU A 226 -22.55 6.49 10.76
CA LEU A 226 -23.51 5.40 11.01
C LEU A 226 -23.40 4.86 12.43
N ASN A 227 -22.31 4.15 12.74
CA ASN A 227 -22.14 3.49 14.03
C ASN A 227 -21.82 4.49 15.14
N SER A 228 -21.08 5.57 14.84
CA SER A 228 -20.73 6.60 15.83
C SER A 228 -21.90 7.53 16.22
N LEU A 229 -23.06 7.39 15.57
CA LEU A 229 -24.28 8.11 15.95
C LEU A 229 -24.97 7.51 17.19
N THR A 230 -24.71 6.23 17.48
CA THR A 230 -25.35 5.50 18.60
C THR A 230 -24.35 4.81 19.52
N ASN A 231 -23.14 4.52 19.06
CA ASN A 231 -22.07 3.94 19.85
C ASN A 231 -21.02 5.02 20.17
N PRO A 232 -20.91 5.48 21.44
CA PRO A 232 -19.87 6.44 21.81
C PRO A 232 -18.49 5.78 21.84
N ALA A 233 -17.43 6.59 21.75
CA ALA A 233 -16.07 6.15 22.03
C ALA A 233 -15.97 5.52 23.42
N LEU A 234 -15.21 4.44 23.56
CA LEU A 234 -15.06 3.71 24.83
C LEU A 234 -13.62 3.84 25.33
N PRO A 235 -13.38 3.80 26.66
CA PRO A 235 -12.02 3.80 27.20
C PRO A 235 -11.16 2.70 26.57
N ILE A 236 -9.94 3.05 26.17
CA ILE A 236 -9.00 2.09 25.58
C ILE A 236 -8.36 1.26 26.71
N PRO A 237 -8.39 -0.09 26.68
CA PRO A 237 -7.64 -0.90 27.62
C PRO A 237 -6.14 -0.52 27.59
N PRO A 238 -5.43 -0.39 28.73
CA PRO A 238 -4.07 0.15 28.76
C PRO A 238 -3.04 -0.65 27.94
N ASP A 239 -3.19 -1.97 27.90
CA ASP A 239 -2.44 -2.90 27.06
C ASP A 239 -2.66 -2.61 25.57
N ILE A 240 -3.92 -2.45 25.15
CA ILE A 240 -4.27 -2.10 23.77
C ILE A 240 -3.82 -0.68 23.39
N LYS A 241 -3.90 0.29 24.32
CA LYS A 241 -3.39 1.66 24.11
C LYS A 241 -1.88 1.66 23.85
N ALA A 242 -1.12 0.83 24.59
CA ALA A 242 0.32 0.68 24.37
C ALA A 242 0.65 0.13 22.97
N LEU A 243 -0.15 -0.78 22.43
CA LEU A 243 0.03 -1.29 21.06
C LEU A 243 -0.21 -0.19 20.00
N TYR A 244 -1.25 0.64 20.14
CA TYR A 244 -1.45 1.77 19.23
C TYR A 244 -0.31 2.79 19.29
N MET A 245 0.25 3.03 20.47
CA MET A 245 1.39 3.95 20.64
C MET A 245 2.68 3.38 20.04
N ALA A 246 2.94 2.08 20.21
CA ALA A 246 4.11 1.43 19.62
C ALA A 246 4.06 1.43 18.08
N ALA A 247 2.90 1.10 17.50
CA ALA A 247 2.71 1.13 16.06
C ALA A 247 2.69 2.55 15.48
N ALA A 248 2.22 3.54 16.25
CA ALA A 248 2.34 4.95 15.89
C ALA A 248 3.79 5.42 15.82
N GLU A 249 4.63 5.00 16.76
CA GLU A 249 6.06 5.30 16.79
C GLU A 249 6.83 4.61 15.65
N GLU A 250 6.53 3.33 15.36
CA GLU A 250 7.22 2.58 14.31
C GLU A 250 6.87 3.05 12.89
N TYR A 251 5.61 3.41 12.64
CA TYR A 251 5.09 3.75 11.31
C TYR A 251 4.85 5.25 11.07
N ASP A 252 5.16 6.12 12.04
CA ASP A 252 4.94 7.59 11.99
C ASP A 252 3.47 8.01 11.72
N VAL A 253 2.52 7.23 12.25
CA VAL A 253 1.08 7.49 12.13
C VAL A 253 0.48 7.95 13.48
N PRO A 254 -0.51 8.86 13.52
CA PRO A 254 -1.13 9.25 14.78
C PRO A 254 -1.78 8.05 15.50
N TRP A 255 -1.40 7.75 16.75
CA TRP A 255 -1.96 6.64 17.53
C TRP A 255 -3.50 6.73 17.66
N ALA A 256 -4.04 7.95 17.67
CA ALA A 256 -5.47 8.22 17.70
C ALA A 256 -6.21 7.68 16.46
N LEU A 257 -5.55 7.64 15.29
CA LEU A 257 -6.11 7.06 14.05
C LEU A 257 -6.25 5.53 14.19
N LEU A 258 -5.23 4.86 14.71
CA LEU A 258 -5.27 3.43 15.00
C LEU A 258 -6.31 3.09 16.07
N ALA A 259 -6.44 3.94 17.10
CA ALA A 259 -7.51 3.83 18.08
C ALA A 259 -8.90 4.03 17.45
N GLY A 260 -9.07 4.97 16.51
CA GLY A 260 -10.32 5.19 15.80
C GLY A 260 -10.79 3.94 15.03
N ILE A 261 -9.85 3.28 14.32
CA ILE A 261 -10.07 1.99 13.66
C ILE A 261 -10.41 0.90 14.68
N GLY A 262 -9.59 0.71 15.72
CA GLY A 262 -9.81 -0.32 16.73
C GLY A 262 -11.13 -0.17 17.51
N MET A 263 -11.63 1.06 17.67
CA MET A 263 -12.96 1.33 18.18
C MET A 263 -14.06 0.88 17.20
N ALA A 264 -13.93 1.26 15.93
CA ALA A 264 -14.90 0.94 14.87
C ALA A 264 -14.99 -0.57 14.57
N GLU A 265 -13.87 -1.29 14.64
CA GLU A 265 -13.79 -2.72 14.29
C GLU A 265 -14.19 -3.65 15.44
N THR A 266 -13.70 -3.41 16.66
CA THR A 266 -13.85 -4.37 17.79
C THR A 266 -14.15 -3.72 19.14
N ALA A 267 -14.40 -2.42 19.18
CA ALA A 267 -14.48 -1.64 20.43
C ALA A 267 -13.24 -1.83 21.34
N HIS A 268 -12.06 -1.86 20.72
CA HIS A 268 -10.75 -2.19 21.32
C HIS A 268 -10.69 -3.61 21.91
N GLY A 269 -11.02 -4.62 21.09
CA GLY A 269 -10.92 -6.03 21.47
C GLY A 269 -11.98 -6.47 22.48
N ARG A 270 -13.09 -5.73 22.61
CA ARG A 270 -14.27 -6.15 23.38
C ARG A 270 -15.19 -7.08 22.58
N ILE A 271 -15.17 -6.94 21.25
CA ILE A 271 -15.86 -7.80 20.30
C ILE A 271 -14.79 -8.53 19.48
N ARG A 272 -14.48 -9.78 19.86
CA ARG A 272 -13.42 -10.61 19.22
C ARG A 272 -13.95 -11.75 18.35
N ALA A 273 -15.26 -11.77 18.08
CA ALA A 273 -15.84 -12.72 17.15
C ALA A 273 -15.44 -12.34 15.71
N ASN A 274 -15.25 -13.33 14.84
CA ASN A 274 -15.06 -13.06 13.41
C ASN A 274 -16.29 -12.34 12.86
N SER A 275 -16.10 -11.36 11.98
CA SER A 275 -17.22 -10.73 11.30
C SER A 275 -17.97 -11.73 10.40
N SER A 276 -19.20 -11.39 10.01
CA SER A 276 -19.96 -12.20 9.03
C SER A 276 -19.29 -12.28 7.65
N ALA A 277 -18.38 -11.34 7.34
CA ALA A 277 -17.52 -11.39 6.15
C ALA A 277 -16.28 -12.29 6.32
N GLY A 278 -15.96 -12.71 7.55
CA GLY A 278 -14.80 -13.54 7.88
C GLY A 278 -13.56 -12.77 8.34
N ALA A 279 -13.70 -11.48 8.67
CA ALA A 279 -12.62 -10.66 9.22
C ALA A 279 -12.25 -11.10 10.65
N GLN A 280 -10.99 -10.93 11.05
CA GLN A 280 -10.41 -11.52 12.25
C GLN A 280 -9.42 -10.57 12.93
N GLY A 281 -9.13 -10.83 14.21
CA GLY A 281 -8.18 -10.03 14.99
C GLY A 281 -8.78 -8.73 15.54
N LEU A 282 -7.96 -8.04 16.34
CA LEU A 282 -8.28 -6.77 16.98
C LEU A 282 -8.66 -5.66 15.99
N MET A 283 -8.03 -5.68 14.81
CA MET A 283 -8.23 -4.69 13.75
C MET A 283 -9.08 -5.22 12.58
N GLN A 284 -9.74 -6.38 12.73
CA GLN A 284 -10.64 -7.01 11.75
C GLN A 284 -10.07 -7.07 10.32
N PHE A 285 -8.89 -7.69 10.17
CA PHE A 285 -8.36 -7.99 8.86
C PHE A 285 -9.11 -9.15 8.20
N MET A 286 -9.37 -9.03 6.90
CA MET A 286 -9.67 -10.19 6.07
C MET A 286 -8.40 -11.05 5.91
N PRO A 287 -8.47 -12.40 6.01
CA PRO A 287 -7.29 -13.26 5.87
C PRO A 287 -6.52 -13.08 4.55
N ALA A 288 -7.19 -12.66 3.47
CA ALA A 288 -6.54 -12.32 2.20
C ALA A 288 -5.73 -11.01 2.27
N THR A 289 -6.21 -10.01 3.02
CA THR A 289 -5.47 -8.77 3.30
C THR A 289 -4.30 -9.05 4.23
N TRP A 290 -4.51 -9.90 5.26
CA TRP A 290 -3.46 -10.34 6.17
C TRP A 290 -2.29 -11.02 5.46
N ALA A 291 -2.55 -11.85 4.45
CA ALA A 291 -1.51 -12.51 3.67
C ALA A 291 -0.60 -11.55 2.87
N ILE A 292 -0.93 -10.26 2.81
CA ILE A 292 -0.18 -9.21 2.09
C ILE A 292 0.43 -8.20 3.07
N TYR A 293 -0.36 -7.74 4.05
CA TYR A 293 0.02 -6.65 4.96
C TYR A 293 0.32 -7.10 6.40
N GLY A 294 0.13 -8.38 6.69
CA GLY A 294 0.42 -9.00 7.98
C GLY A 294 1.91 -8.94 8.29
N VAL A 295 2.27 -8.28 9.39
CA VAL A 295 3.63 -8.21 9.91
C VAL A 295 3.73 -8.93 11.25
N ASP A 296 4.89 -9.55 11.48
CA ASP A 296 5.30 -10.11 12.76
C ASP A 296 5.70 -8.95 13.68
N GLY A 297 4.72 -8.45 14.45
CA GLY A 297 4.84 -7.23 15.23
C GLY A 297 5.44 -7.47 16.62
N ASN A 298 5.48 -8.72 17.08
CA ASN A 298 6.14 -9.10 18.34
C ASN A 298 7.54 -9.70 18.14
N GLY A 299 7.93 -10.03 16.90
CA GLY A 299 9.23 -10.60 16.53
C GLY A 299 9.37 -12.09 16.85
N ASP A 300 8.28 -12.85 16.96
CA ASP A 300 8.31 -14.28 17.31
C ASP A 300 8.57 -15.22 16.12
N GLY A 301 8.63 -14.66 14.91
CA GLY A 301 8.83 -15.34 13.63
C GLY A 301 7.53 -15.62 12.87
N ARG A 302 6.39 -15.06 13.30
CA ARG A 302 5.07 -15.30 12.68
C ARG A 302 4.17 -14.06 12.75
N ALA A 303 3.53 -13.72 11.63
CA ALA A 303 2.41 -12.79 11.63
C ALA A 303 1.09 -13.55 11.87
N ASP A 304 0.57 -13.54 13.11
CA ASP A 304 -0.72 -14.14 13.46
C ASP A 304 -1.84 -13.09 13.50
N ILE A 305 -2.87 -13.27 12.67
CA ILE A 305 -4.03 -12.38 12.58
C ILE A 305 -4.81 -12.25 13.90
N LEU A 306 -4.66 -13.22 14.81
CA LEU A 306 -5.30 -13.24 16.13
C LEU A 306 -4.41 -12.67 17.25
N ASN A 307 -3.15 -12.34 16.97
CA ASN A 307 -2.25 -11.65 17.88
C ASN A 307 -2.52 -10.14 17.82
N ASP A 308 -2.81 -9.52 18.96
CA ASP A 308 -3.17 -8.10 19.02
C ASP A 308 -2.01 -7.19 18.58
N THR A 309 -0.76 -7.56 18.89
CA THR A 309 0.43 -6.78 18.49
C THR A 309 0.58 -6.79 16.97
N ASP A 310 0.61 -7.98 16.38
CA ASP A 310 0.68 -8.15 14.92
C ASP A 310 -0.50 -7.44 14.25
N SER A 311 -1.71 -7.54 14.82
CA SER A 311 -2.93 -6.95 14.26
C SER A 311 -2.85 -5.42 14.18
N VAL A 312 -2.29 -4.77 15.21
CA VAL A 312 -2.13 -3.31 15.25
C VAL A 312 -0.96 -2.85 14.39
N MET A 313 0.19 -3.54 14.43
CA MET A 313 1.33 -3.25 13.55
C MET A 313 0.96 -3.41 12.07
N SER A 314 0.17 -4.43 11.73
CA SER A 314 -0.33 -4.65 10.37
C SER A 314 -1.32 -3.58 9.91
N ALA A 315 -2.11 -2.99 10.83
CA ALA A 315 -2.95 -1.84 10.52
C ALA A 315 -2.12 -0.58 10.23
N ALA A 316 -1.07 -0.32 11.01
CA ALA A 316 -0.15 0.79 10.75
C ALA A 316 0.65 0.59 9.45
N ASN A 317 1.14 -0.62 9.18
CA ASN A 317 1.75 -1.02 7.92
C ASN A 317 0.80 -0.84 6.72
N TYR A 318 -0.47 -1.27 6.87
CA TYR A 318 -1.49 -1.09 5.83
C TYR A 318 -1.70 0.40 5.50
N LEU A 319 -1.94 1.24 6.51
CA LEU A 319 -2.18 2.68 6.32
C LEU A 319 -0.96 3.39 5.72
N THR A 320 0.24 3.03 6.20
CA THR A 320 1.51 3.55 5.68
C THR A 320 1.69 3.19 4.21
N THR A 321 1.47 1.93 3.86
CA THR A 321 1.54 1.48 2.46
C THR A 321 0.46 2.19 1.63
N ALA A 322 -0.75 2.37 2.17
CA ALA A 322 -1.86 3.13 1.58
C ALA A 322 -1.59 4.65 1.45
N GLY A 323 -0.44 5.14 1.90
CA GLY A 323 -0.02 6.52 1.69
C GLY A 323 -0.66 7.53 2.65
N VAL A 324 -1.05 7.10 3.85
CA VAL A 324 -1.68 7.96 4.89
C VAL A 324 -0.89 9.26 5.17
N HIS A 325 0.44 9.23 5.03
CA HIS A 325 1.36 10.36 5.22
C HIS A 325 1.24 11.49 4.18
N ASN A 326 0.54 11.29 3.07
CA ASN A 326 0.52 12.25 1.95
C ASN A 326 -0.48 13.42 2.14
N GLY A 327 -1.05 13.56 3.34
CA GLY A 327 -1.92 14.67 3.73
C GLY A 327 -3.37 14.25 4.01
N PRO A 328 -4.24 15.20 4.43
CA PRO A 328 -5.54 14.88 5.02
C PRO A 328 -6.48 14.06 4.12
N ASP A 329 -6.49 14.31 2.82
CA ASP A 329 -7.30 13.51 1.87
C ASP A 329 -6.78 12.07 1.77
N SER A 330 -5.46 11.86 1.80
CA SER A 330 -4.85 10.53 1.80
C SER A 330 -5.13 9.75 3.09
N VAL A 331 -5.42 10.41 4.21
CA VAL A 331 -5.92 9.75 5.43
C VAL A 331 -7.31 9.15 5.18
N ARG A 332 -8.19 9.91 4.53
CA ARG A 332 -9.54 9.46 4.16
C ARG A 332 -9.49 8.34 3.13
N ASP A 333 -8.60 8.43 2.14
CA ASP A 333 -8.39 7.38 1.14
C ASP A 333 -7.80 6.11 1.77
N ALA A 334 -6.85 6.21 2.69
CA ALA A 334 -6.29 5.06 3.42
C ALA A 334 -7.34 4.36 4.30
N LEU A 335 -8.18 5.12 5.02
CA LEU A 335 -9.32 4.58 5.77
C LEU A 335 -10.38 3.96 4.85
N PHE A 336 -10.64 4.56 3.69
CA PHE A 336 -11.59 4.00 2.72
C PHE A 336 -11.04 2.75 2.04
N ALA A 337 -9.72 2.66 1.84
CA ALA A 337 -9.06 1.44 1.41
C ALA A 337 -9.19 0.33 2.45
N TYR A 338 -8.97 0.67 3.73
CA TYR A 338 -9.11 -0.23 4.88
C TYR A 338 -10.51 -0.85 4.93
N ASN A 339 -11.55 -0.01 4.82
CA ASN A 339 -12.94 -0.44 4.80
C ASN A 339 -13.74 0.46 3.83
N ARG A 340 -14.31 -0.16 2.77
CA ARG A 340 -14.86 0.52 1.57
C ARG A 340 -16.22 1.20 1.79
N ALA A 341 -16.39 1.85 2.93
CA ALA A 341 -17.58 2.57 3.32
C ALA A 341 -17.23 4.00 3.75
N HIS A 342 -17.78 5.02 3.08
CA HIS A 342 -17.56 6.41 3.51
C HIS A 342 -18.09 6.67 4.94
N TRP A 343 -19.14 5.97 5.36
CA TRP A 343 -19.61 6.03 6.76
C TRP A 343 -18.60 5.48 7.75
N TYR A 344 -17.81 4.48 7.36
CA TYR A 344 -16.73 3.96 8.20
C TYR A 344 -15.59 4.98 8.33
N VAL A 345 -15.17 5.60 7.22
CA VAL A 345 -14.14 6.66 7.23
C VAL A 345 -14.53 7.75 8.22
N ASN A 346 -15.79 8.19 8.17
CA ASN A 346 -16.31 9.23 9.04
C ASN A 346 -16.47 8.77 10.50
N ASP A 347 -16.89 7.53 10.75
CA ASP A 347 -16.96 6.95 12.09
C ASP A 347 -15.56 6.79 12.72
N ALA A 348 -14.58 6.29 11.96
CA ALA A 348 -13.20 6.09 12.41
C ALA A 348 -12.50 7.43 12.72
N LEU A 349 -12.66 8.44 11.86
CA LEU A 349 -12.18 9.81 12.13
C LEU A 349 -12.89 10.45 13.33
N PHE A 350 -14.19 10.18 13.53
CA PHE A 350 -14.91 10.68 14.70
C PHE A 350 -14.34 10.10 15.99
N TYR A 351 -14.11 8.78 16.05
CA TYR A 351 -13.48 8.16 17.21
C TYR A 351 -12.03 8.64 17.41
N ALA A 352 -11.25 8.78 16.32
CA ALA A 352 -9.89 9.32 16.39
C ALA A 352 -9.85 10.74 16.98
N ALA A 353 -10.79 11.61 16.58
CA ALA A 353 -10.91 12.95 17.14
C ALA A 353 -11.22 12.94 18.65
N GLN A 354 -12.09 12.04 19.13
CA GLN A 354 -12.37 11.90 20.57
C GLN A 354 -11.13 11.48 21.37
N TYR A 355 -10.31 10.57 20.84
CA TYR A 355 -9.08 10.12 21.50
C TYR A 355 -7.96 11.17 21.44
N GLY A 356 -7.80 11.86 20.31
CA GLY A 356 -6.73 12.84 20.07
C GLY A 356 -6.81 14.08 20.98
N VAL A 357 -8.00 14.48 21.42
CA VAL A 357 -8.20 15.63 22.33
C VAL A 357 -8.21 15.24 23.83
N GLY A 358 -7.92 13.97 24.16
CA GLY A 358 -7.92 13.48 25.54
C GLY A 358 -9.33 13.31 26.16
N ALA A 359 -10.41 13.39 25.37
CA ALA A 359 -11.78 13.32 25.88
C ALA A 359 -12.20 11.92 26.38
N VAL A 360 -11.38 10.89 26.14
CA VAL A 360 -11.64 9.49 26.54
C VAL A 360 -10.48 8.87 27.33
N ASP A 361 -9.69 9.70 28.04
CA ASP A 361 -8.82 9.19 29.11
C ASP A 361 -9.66 8.95 30.37
N CYS A 362 -9.73 7.68 30.79
CA CYS A 362 -10.13 7.31 32.15
C CYS A 362 -8.89 6.95 32.98
N GLN A 363 -8.98 7.27 34.27
CA GLN A 363 -7.95 7.02 35.29
C GLN A 363 -7.71 5.54 35.56
#